data_AF-A0A8T4XGE3-F1
#
_entry.id   AF-A0A8T4XGE3-F1
#
_cell.length_a   1.000
_cell.length_b   1.000
_cell.length_c   1.000
_cell.angle_alpha   90.00
_cell.angle_beta   90.00
_cell.angle_gamma   90.00
#
_symmetry.space_group_name_H-M   'P 1'
#
loop_
_entity.id
_entity.type
_entity.pdbx_description
1 polymer ?
#
loop_
_entity_poly.entity_id
_entity_poly.type
_entity_poly.pdbx_seq_one_letter_code
_entity_poly.pdbx_strand_id
1 'polypeptide(L)' 'RGQFSIDGAVYVAKLISEGFKLEDIPVKRGLRIKINDGAEIYLPYMYPLKDGKPLISEDLLRYLVSEEIIRDEEALLKS' A
#
# COMPACT_ATOMS: atom_id res chain seq x y z
N ARG A 1 7.44 -15.33 0.20
CA ARG A 1 8.00 -14.34 -0.75
C ARG A 1 6.88 -13.38 -1.16
N GLY A 2 7.18 -12.15 -1.55
CA GLY A 2 6.18 -11.16 -1.96
C GLY A 2 6.87 -9.88 -2.45
N GLN A 3 6.14 -9.06 -3.19
CA GLN A 3 6.63 -7.80 -3.74
C GLN A 3 6.32 -6.65 -2.79
N PHE A 4 7.31 -5.81 -2.48
CA PHE A 4 7.08 -4.56 -1.75
C PHE A 4 6.55 -3.49 -2.70
N SER A 5 5.79 -2.52 -2.17
CA SER A 5 5.62 -1.24 -2.85
C SER A 5 6.99 -0.56 -3.06
N ILE A 6 7.10 0.36 -4.01
CA ILE A 6 8.37 1.06 -4.27
C ILE A 6 8.85 1.78 -3.00
N ASP A 7 7.98 2.58 -2.39
CA ASP A 7 8.28 3.29 -1.13
C ASP A 7 8.66 2.32 -0.01
N GLY A 8 7.95 1.18 0.07
CA GLY A 8 8.23 0.13 1.03
C GLY A 8 9.61 -0.49 0.83
N ALA A 9 10.00 -0.77 -0.42
CA ALA A 9 11.32 -1.32 -0.74
C ALA A 9 12.45 -0.36 -0.38
N VAL A 10 12.28 0.94 -0.70
CA VAL A 10 13.26 1.98 -0.34
C VAL A 10 13.43 2.09 1.17
N TYR A 11 12.32 2.11 1.92
CA TYR A 11 12.37 2.17 3.37
C TYR A 11 13.02 0.93 4.01
N VAL A 12 12.69 -0.27 3.50
CA VAL A 12 13.33 -1.52 3.93
C VAL A 12 14.84 -1.47 3.66
N ALA A 13 15.27 -1.01 2.50
CA ALA A 13 16.68 -0.89 2.16
C ALA A 13 17.41 0.09 3.10
N LYS A 14 16.77 1.21 3.46
CA LYS A 14 17.28 2.16 4.46
C LYS A 14 17.46 1.49 5.82
N LEU A 15 16.45 0.81 6.34
CA LEU A 15 16.54 0.11 7.64
C LEU A 15 17.66 -0.93 7.64
N ILE A 16 17.81 -1.70 6.56
CA ILE A 16 18.91 -2.66 6.43
C ILE A 16 20.27 -1.93 6.46
N SER A 17 20.39 -0.80 5.77
CA SER A 17 21.63 0.01 5.80
C SER A 17 21.94 0.59 7.20
N GLU A 18 20.91 0.74 8.04
CA GLU A 18 21.01 1.18 9.44
C GLU A 18 21.29 0.03 10.42
N GLY A 19 21.43 -1.20 9.91
CA GLY A 19 21.83 -2.39 10.69
C GLY A 19 20.67 -3.30 11.11
N PHE A 20 19.42 -3.01 10.71
CA PHE A 20 18.29 -3.90 10.96
C PHE A 20 18.35 -5.12 10.05
N LYS A 21 17.98 -6.29 10.57
CA LYS A 21 17.81 -7.47 9.73
C LYS A 21 16.45 -7.43 9.04
N LEU A 22 16.40 -7.93 7.80
CA LEU A 22 15.15 -8.00 7.03
C LEU A 22 14.05 -8.78 7.76
N GLU A 23 14.41 -9.83 8.50
CA GLU A 23 13.47 -10.67 9.27
C GLU A 23 12.83 -9.95 10.47
N ASP A 24 13.48 -8.91 10.99
CA ASP A 24 13.01 -8.13 12.14
C ASP A 24 12.11 -6.95 11.71
N ILE A 25 12.05 -6.63 10.41
CA ILE A 25 11.23 -5.53 9.91
C ILE A 25 9.77 -5.99 9.82
N PRO A 26 8.85 -5.38 10.59
CA PRO A 26 7.44 -5.75 10.55
C PRO A 26 6.81 -5.32 9.22
N VAL A 27 6.03 -6.23 8.62
CA VAL A 27 5.42 -6.01 7.30
C VAL A 27 3.95 -6.41 7.32
N LYS A 28 3.09 -5.56 6.76
CA LYS A 28 1.72 -5.92 6.39
C LYS A 28 1.69 -6.47 4.97
N ARG A 29 1.08 -7.65 4.79
CA ARG A 29 0.82 -8.24 3.47
C ARG A 29 -0.56 -7.82 2.99
N GLY A 30 -0.60 -7.13 1.87
CA GLY A 30 -1.84 -6.59 1.31
C GLY A 30 -2.34 -5.37 2.06
N LEU A 31 -2.94 -4.44 1.32
CA LEU A 31 -3.65 -3.30 1.89
C LEU A 31 -5.03 -3.21 1.26
N ARG A 32 -6.07 -3.13 2.10
CA ARG A 32 -7.43 -2.85 1.68
C ARG A 32 -7.73 -1.40 2.00
N ILE A 33 -8.16 -0.65 0.98
CA ILE A 33 -8.55 0.74 1.09
C ILE A 33 -10.04 0.79 0.79
N LYS A 34 -10.84 1.18 1.79
CA LYS A 34 -12.27 1.36 1.61
C LYS A 34 -12.49 2.66 0.84
N ILE A 35 -13.23 2.56 -0.26
CA ILE A 35 -13.53 3.70 -1.14
C ILE A 35 -14.89 4.29 -0.78
N ASN A 36 -15.91 3.43 -0.67
CA ASN A 36 -17.25 3.74 -0.22
C ASN A 36 -17.87 2.48 0.43
N ASP A 37 -19.17 2.48 0.70
CA ASP A 37 -19.83 1.33 1.35
C ASP A 37 -19.98 0.09 0.46
N GLY A 38 -19.78 0.22 -0.86
CA GLY A 38 -19.91 -0.88 -1.82
C GLY A 38 -18.58 -1.36 -2.43
N ALA A 39 -17.48 -0.62 -2.25
CA ALA A 39 -16.22 -0.89 -2.96
C ALA A 39 -14.97 -0.74 -2.08
N GLU A 40 -13.99 -1.62 -2.33
CA GLU A 40 -12.64 -1.55 -1.78
C GLU A 40 -11.58 -1.75 -2.88
N ILE A 41 -10.44 -1.08 -2.73
CA ILE A 41 -9.24 -1.34 -3.53
C ILE A 41 -8.32 -2.25 -2.73
N TYR A 42 -7.92 -3.38 -3.34
CA TYR A 42 -6.94 -4.28 -2.76
C TYR A 42 -5.58 -4.12 -3.46
N LEU A 43 -4.58 -3.67 -2.71
CA LEU A 43 -3.21 -3.56 -3.16
C LEU A 43 -2.41 -4.80 -2.70
N PRO A 44 -2.02 -5.72 -3.61
CA PRO A 44 -1.43 -7.01 -3.26
C PRO A 44 0.09 -6.93 -2.95
N TYR A 45 0.54 -5.82 -2.36
CA TYR A 45 1.94 -5.59 -2.01
C TYR A 45 2.24 -5.77 -0.52
N MET A 46 3.51 -5.88 -0.21
CA MET A 46 4.05 -5.82 1.14
C MET A 46 4.37 -4.37 1.51
N TYR A 47 3.96 -3.97 2.71
CA TYR A 47 4.17 -2.64 3.27
C TYR A 47 4.91 -2.76 4.60
N PRO A 48 6.14 -2.23 4.75
CA PRO A 48 6.79 -2.17 6.05
C PRO A 48 5.98 -1.27 6.99
N LEU A 49 6.01 -1.57 8.29
CA LEU A 49 5.32 -0.75 9.28
C LEU A 49 6.25 0.34 9.82
N LYS A 50 5.77 1.58 9.78
CA LYS A 50 6.35 2.73 10.48
C LYS A 50 5.37 3.14 11.57
N ASP A 51 5.79 3.11 12.83
CA ASP A 51 4.95 3.41 14.00
C ASP A 51 3.66 2.56 14.04
N GLY A 52 3.77 1.29 13.67
CA GLY A 52 2.65 0.34 13.61
C GLY A 52 1.71 0.52 12.41
N LYS A 53 1.94 1.51 11.54
CA LYS A 53 1.12 1.79 10.36
C LYS A 53 1.85 1.38 9.06
N PRO A 54 1.14 0.83 8.06
CA PRO A 54 1.73 0.57 6.75
C PRO A 54 2.32 1.84 6.14
N LEU A 55 3.57 1.79 5.70
CA LEU A 55 4.20 2.90 5.00
C LEU A 55 3.63 3.01 3.59
N ILE A 56 2.78 4.00 3.37
CA ILE A 56 2.18 4.31 2.07
C ILE A 56 2.08 5.83 1.93
N SER A 57 2.29 6.34 0.71
CA SER A 57 2.11 7.76 0.40
C SER A 57 0.67 8.21 0.66
N GLU A 58 0.50 9.33 1.36
CA GLU A 58 -0.81 9.95 1.55
C GLU A 58 -1.38 10.47 0.23
N ASP A 59 -0.54 10.93 -0.70
CA ASP A 59 -0.98 11.36 -2.03
C ASP A 59 -1.56 10.18 -2.83
N LEU A 60 -0.93 9.01 -2.71
CA LEU A 60 -1.46 7.79 -3.31
C LEU A 60 -2.82 7.44 -2.72
N LEU A 61 -2.98 7.53 -1.39
CA LEU A 61 -4.28 7.31 -0.75
C LEU A 61 -5.33 8.29 -1.25
N ARG A 62 -5.01 9.59 -1.31
CA ARG A 62 -5.90 10.64 -1.84
C ARG A 62 -6.31 10.38 -3.28
N TYR A 63 -5.37 9.98 -4.11
CA TYR A 63 -5.61 9.64 -5.51
C TYR A 63 -6.55 8.42 -5.65
N LEU A 64 -6.29 7.35 -4.90
CA LEU A 64 -7.09 6.12 -4.96
C LEU A 64 -8.54 6.30 -4.47
N VAL A 65 -8.79 7.25 -3.58
CA VAL A 65 -10.15 7.59 -3.11
C VAL A 65 -10.77 8.77 -3.86
N SER A 66 -10.13 9.25 -4.94
CA SER A 66 -10.65 10.37 -5.72
C SER A 66 -11.82 9.95 -6.60
N GLU A 67 -12.81 10.83 -6.76
CA GLU A 67 -14.00 10.61 -7.60
C GLU A 67 -13.66 10.22 -9.04
N GLU A 68 -12.56 10.73 -9.59
CA GLU A 68 -12.09 10.40 -10.94
C GLU A 68 -11.75 8.92 -11.06
N ILE A 69 -10.88 8.42 -10.16
CA ILE A 69 -10.47 7.01 -10.16
C ILE A 69 -11.61 6.08 -9.84
N ILE A 70 -12.49 6.47 -8.91
CA ILE A 70 -13.66 5.66 -8.56
C ILE A 70 -14.55 5.44 -9.79
N ARG A 71 -14.82 6.50 -10.57
CA ARG A 71 -15.67 6.40 -11.77
C ARG A 71 -15.04 5.55 -12.85
N ASP A 72 -13.74 5.69 -13.07
CA ASP A 72 -13.01 4.91 -14.08
C ASP A 72 -13.02 3.42 -13.73
N GLU A 73 -12.74 3.07 -12.47
CA GLU A 73 -12.78 1.69 -11.99
C GLU A 73 -14.19 1.10 -12.02
N GLU A 74 -15.21 1.87 -11.64
CA GLU A 74 -16.62 1.44 -11.75
C GLU A 74 -17.05 1.21 -13.21
N ALA A 75 -16.53 1.99 -14.16
CA ALA A 75 -16.82 1.81 -15.57
C ALA A 75 -16.22 0.50 -16.11
N LEU A 76 -15.00 0.15 -15.70
CA LEU A 76 -14.34 -1.11 -16.05
C LEU A 76 -15.09 -2.34 -15.49
N LEU A 77 -15.68 -2.23 -14.30
CA LEU A 77 -16.45 -3.33 -13.71
C LEU A 77 -17.81 -3.57 -14.39
N LYS A 78 -18.34 -2.56 -15.11
CA LYS A 78 -19.65 -2.63 -15.80
C LYS A 78 -19.54 -3.08 -17.27
N SER A 79 -18.33 -3.24 -17.82
CA SER A 79 -18.06 -3.71 -19.18
C SER A 79 -17.79 -5.21 -19.24
#